data_AF-A0A7W0Q6E1-F1
#
_entry.id   AF-A0A7W0Q6E1-F1
#
_cell.length_a   1.000
_cell.length_b   1.000
_cell.length_c   1.000
_cell.angle_alpha   90.00
_cell.angle_beta   90.00
_cell.angle_gamma   90.00
#
_symmetry.space_group_name_H-M   'P 1'
#
loop_
_entity.id
_entity.type
_entity.pdbx_description
1 polymer ?
#
loop_
_entity_poly.entity_id
_entity_poly.type
_entity_poly.pdbx_seq_one_letter_code
_entity_poly.pdbx_strand_id
1 'polypeptide(L)'
;MRQLLVIVVVGVAGGCGSSARKPARAPPVPVANVTRSCSEAAAGIDRGTRSVRPPDVEVLVTVRGHCVDDTWSTEAIECFATMHEDDLGKCAGELAESSRERLFAALGGGYDDRTAIVVAQARLVNLKVGIVECDRFVTTVARALGCEQMPLEQRAQLGNETADFWSLPTKNLPADASRRMSEVCGKSLTFLQQQVTDAGCMP
;
A
#
# COMPACT_ATOMS: atom_id res chain seq x y z
N MET A 1 -21.17 21.42 7.72
CA MET A 1 -22.20 20.37 7.67
C MET A 1 -21.52 19.09 7.20
N ARG A 2 -21.25 18.14 8.10
CA ARG A 2 -20.61 16.85 7.76
C ARG A 2 -21.73 15.84 7.48
N GLN A 3 -21.91 15.44 6.22
CA GLN A 3 -22.81 14.34 5.86
C GLN A 3 -22.08 13.01 6.11
N LEU A 4 -22.53 12.28 7.12
CA LEU A 4 -22.14 10.90 7.39
C LEU A 4 -22.83 9.97 6.38
N LEU A 5 -22.03 9.31 5.55
CA LEU A 5 -22.48 8.30 4.60
C LEU A 5 -22.68 6.98 5.35
N VAL A 6 -23.92 6.53 5.50
CA VAL A 6 -24.27 5.23 6.10
C VAL A 6 -24.49 4.23 4.96
N ILE A 7 -23.66 3.19 4.86
CA ILE A 7 -23.81 2.10 3.89
C ILE A 7 -24.24 0.83 4.61
N VAL A 8 -25.36 0.24 4.15
CA VAL A 8 -25.92 -1.03 4.62
C VAL A 8 -25.21 -2.17 3.89
N VAL A 9 -24.56 -3.06 4.65
CA VAL A 9 -23.91 -4.28 4.12
C VAL A 9 -24.88 -5.45 4.20
N VAL A 10 -25.23 -6.03 3.05
CA VAL A 10 -26.00 -7.28 2.95
C VAL A 10 -25.03 -8.42 2.69
N GLY A 11 -24.91 -9.32 3.66
CA GLY A 11 -24.07 -10.51 3.58
C GLY A 11 -24.70 -11.60 2.72
N VAL A 12 -23.96 -12.08 1.73
CA VAL A 12 -24.30 -13.28 0.94
C VAL A 12 -23.21 -14.32 1.16
N ALA A 13 -23.60 -15.43 1.80
CA ALA A 13 -22.77 -16.62 1.92
C ALA A 13 -22.96 -17.51 0.69
N GLY A 14 -21.87 -17.82 -0.01
CA GLY A 14 -21.85 -18.75 -1.13
C GLY A 14 -20.48 -19.42 -1.22
N GLY A 15 -20.39 -20.64 -0.69
CA GLY A 15 -19.21 -21.50 -0.83
C GLY A 15 -19.22 -22.25 -2.15
N CYS A 16 -18.04 -22.45 -2.72
CA CYS A 16 -17.76 -23.56 -3.63
C CYS A 16 -16.30 -23.98 -3.47
N GLY A 17 -16.09 -25.26 -3.13
CA GLY A 17 -14.80 -25.88 -2.96
C GLY A 17 -14.07 -26.06 -4.29
N SER A 18 -12.74 -25.93 -4.24
CA SER A 18 -11.83 -26.37 -5.29
C SER A 18 -10.66 -27.08 -4.62
N SER A 19 -10.59 -28.40 -4.77
CA SER A 19 -9.43 -29.21 -4.40
C SER A 19 -8.26 -28.86 -5.32
N ALA A 20 -7.37 -27.99 -4.85
CA ALA A 20 -6.10 -27.71 -5.52
C ALA A 20 -5.09 -28.83 -5.23
N ARG A 21 -4.56 -29.43 -6.31
CA ARG A 21 -3.48 -30.42 -6.28
C ARG A 21 -2.22 -29.76 -5.68
N LYS A 22 -1.73 -30.29 -4.57
CA LYS A 22 -0.56 -29.79 -3.82
C LYS A 22 0.67 -29.74 -4.75
N PRO A 23 1.30 -28.56 -4.98
CA PRO A 23 2.56 -28.48 -5.70
C PRO A 23 3.63 -29.30 -4.98
N ALA A 24 4.49 -29.97 -5.73
CA ALA A 24 5.67 -30.62 -5.18
C ALA A 24 6.49 -29.59 -4.39
N ARG A 25 6.78 -29.90 -3.12
CA ARG A 25 7.58 -29.04 -2.25
C ARG A 25 8.97 -28.91 -2.88
N ALA A 26 9.35 -27.70 -3.28
CA ALA A 26 10.74 -27.41 -3.61
C ALA A 26 11.62 -27.80 -2.42
N PRO A 27 12.86 -28.27 -2.66
CA PRO A 27 13.79 -28.57 -1.59
C PRO A 27 13.95 -27.35 -0.68
N PRO A 28 13.96 -27.52 0.66
CA PRO A 28 14.10 -26.40 1.57
C PRO A 28 15.43 -25.70 1.31
N VAL A 29 15.37 -24.39 1.05
CA VAL A 29 16.55 -23.54 0.98
C VAL A 29 17.25 -23.61 2.34
N PRO A 30 18.60 -23.74 2.40
CA PRO A 30 19.32 -23.76 3.66
C PRO A 30 19.00 -22.50 4.49
N VAL A 31 18.57 -22.70 5.75
CA VAL A 31 18.16 -21.63 6.69
C VAL A 31 19.22 -20.53 6.85
N ALA A 32 20.50 -20.88 6.73
CA ALA A 32 21.61 -19.92 6.77
C ALA A 32 21.61 -18.93 5.60
N ASN A 33 21.19 -19.35 4.40
CA ASN A 33 21.06 -18.46 3.25
C ASN A 33 19.88 -17.51 3.42
N VAL A 34 18.76 -18.00 3.99
CA VAL A 34 17.56 -17.20 4.27
C VAL A 34 17.85 -16.11 5.31
N THR A 35 18.61 -16.42 6.36
CA THR A 35 18.94 -15.44 7.40
C THR A 35 19.85 -14.32 6.87
N ARG A 36 20.79 -14.66 5.97
CA ARG A 36 21.64 -13.68 5.29
C ARG A 36 20.82 -12.78 4.36
N SER A 37 19.95 -13.38 3.53
CA SER A 37 19.14 -12.63 2.57
C SER A 37 18.10 -11.74 3.27
N CYS A 38 17.50 -12.18 4.38
CA CYS A 38 16.64 -11.32 5.20
C CYS A 38 17.40 -10.17 5.88
N SER A 39 18.69 -10.37 6.22
CA SER A 39 19.52 -9.29 6.76
C SER A 39 19.82 -8.23 5.69
N GLU A 40 20.06 -8.65 4.45
CA GLU A 40 20.27 -7.76 3.30
C GLU A 40 18.98 -7.00 2.95
N ALA A 41 17.83 -7.67 2.94
CA ALA A 41 16.52 -7.04 2.76
C ALA A 41 16.23 -6.01 3.86
N ALA A 42 16.45 -6.36 5.13
CA ALA A 42 16.28 -5.42 6.24
C ALA A 42 17.21 -4.20 6.12
N ALA A 43 18.45 -4.40 5.67
CA ALA A 43 19.39 -3.30 5.43
C ALA A 43 18.97 -2.41 4.25
N GLY A 44 18.41 -2.99 3.19
CA GLY A 44 17.87 -2.21 2.08
C GLY A 44 16.64 -1.40 2.50
N ILE A 45 15.73 -2.00 3.28
CA ILE A 45 14.61 -1.29 3.89
C ILE A 45 15.10 -0.15 4.80
N ASP A 46 16.09 -0.40 5.66
CA ASP A 46 16.65 0.65 6.52
C ASP A 46 17.14 1.85 5.71
N ARG A 47 17.94 1.59 4.66
CA ARG A 47 18.47 2.64 3.78
C ARG A 47 17.35 3.39 3.05
N GLY A 48 16.42 2.66 2.42
CA GLY A 48 15.37 3.25 1.60
C GLY A 48 14.25 3.94 2.39
N THR A 49 14.19 3.77 3.71
CA THR A 49 13.16 4.42 4.54
C THR A 49 13.75 5.41 5.54
N ARG A 50 15.05 5.71 5.46
CA ARG A 50 15.74 6.55 6.44
C ARG A 50 15.23 7.99 6.46
N SER A 51 14.88 8.56 5.31
CA SER A 51 14.40 9.95 5.18
C SER A 51 12.99 10.16 5.75
N VAL A 52 12.20 9.10 5.87
CA VAL A 52 10.78 9.16 6.24
C VAL A 52 10.49 8.64 7.64
N ARG A 53 11.49 8.08 8.32
CA ARG A 53 11.37 7.54 9.68
C ARG A 53 11.98 8.47 10.72
N PRO A 54 11.45 8.47 11.96
CA PRO A 54 12.13 9.08 13.09
C PRO A 54 13.52 8.46 13.31
N PRO A 55 14.53 9.24 13.72
CA PRO A 55 15.92 8.77 13.82
C PRO A 55 16.17 7.74 14.93
N ASP A 56 15.21 7.53 15.83
CA ASP A 56 15.27 6.64 17.00
C ASP A 56 14.64 5.26 16.77
N VAL A 57 14.04 5.01 15.60
CA VAL A 57 13.38 3.73 15.29
C VAL A 57 14.38 2.72 14.70
N GLU A 58 14.76 1.72 15.50
CA GLU A 58 15.54 0.57 15.03
C GLU A 58 14.67 -0.42 14.21
N VAL A 59 14.76 -0.31 12.88
CA VAL A 59 13.96 -1.14 11.95
C VAL A 59 14.62 -2.47 11.61
N LEU A 60 15.95 -2.54 11.66
CA LEU A 60 16.73 -3.70 11.20
C LEU A 60 16.32 -5.01 11.89
N VAL A 61 16.19 -5.00 13.22
CA VAL A 61 15.88 -6.21 13.99
C VAL A 61 14.44 -6.66 13.73
N THR A 62 13.49 -5.73 13.82
CA THR A 62 12.06 -5.98 13.64
C THR A 62 11.75 -6.49 12.24
N VAL A 63 12.28 -5.83 11.21
CA VAL A 63 12.07 -6.24 9.80
C VAL A 63 12.72 -7.59 9.49
N ARG A 64 13.92 -7.85 10.04
CA ARG A 64 14.54 -9.17 9.88
C ARG A 64 13.68 -10.28 10.48
N GLY A 65 13.08 -10.02 11.65
CA GLY A 65 12.10 -10.93 12.28
C GLY A 65 10.93 -11.22 11.36
N HIS A 66 10.26 -10.17 10.86
CA HIS A 66 9.14 -10.31 9.92
C HIS A 66 9.52 -11.06 8.65
N CYS A 67 10.68 -10.79 8.04
CA CYS A 67 11.12 -11.48 6.85
C CYS A 67 11.20 -13.01 7.04
N VAL A 68 11.72 -13.45 8.21
CA VAL A 68 11.84 -14.87 8.56
C VAL A 68 10.49 -15.46 8.94
N ASP A 69 9.78 -14.81 9.86
CA ASP A 69 8.54 -15.32 10.46
C ASP A 69 7.39 -15.36 9.45
N ASP A 70 7.32 -14.35 8.55
CA ASP A 70 6.29 -14.25 7.53
C ASP A 70 6.64 -15.03 6.25
N THR A 71 7.81 -15.68 6.22
CA THR A 71 8.29 -16.47 5.08
C THR A 71 8.23 -15.69 3.76
N TRP A 72 8.86 -14.52 3.70
CA TRP A 72 8.85 -13.69 2.50
C TRP A 72 9.38 -14.44 1.29
N SER A 73 8.82 -14.15 0.11
CA SER A 73 9.28 -14.75 -1.15
C SER A 73 10.70 -14.30 -1.48
N THR A 74 11.42 -15.10 -2.27
CA THR A 74 12.76 -14.75 -2.74
C THR A 74 12.73 -13.44 -3.53
N GLU A 75 11.69 -13.25 -4.34
CA GLU A 75 11.47 -12.05 -5.15
C GLU A 75 11.31 -10.80 -4.28
N ALA A 76 10.54 -10.88 -3.19
CA ALA A 76 10.40 -9.78 -2.25
C ALA A 76 11.73 -9.46 -1.54
N ILE A 77 12.44 -10.50 -1.09
CA ILE A 77 13.74 -10.36 -0.42
C ILE A 77 14.76 -9.68 -1.34
N GLU A 78 14.86 -10.11 -2.60
CA GLU A 78 15.76 -9.52 -3.60
C GLU A 78 15.38 -8.07 -3.93
N CYS A 79 14.08 -7.77 -4.05
CA CYS A 79 13.60 -6.41 -4.25
C CYS A 79 14.04 -5.51 -3.10
N PHE A 80 13.77 -5.92 -1.85
CA PHE A 80 14.13 -5.14 -0.68
C PHE A 80 15.64 -4.98 -0.50
N ALA A 81 16.44 -6.00 -0.82
CA ALA A 81 17.90 -5.93 -0.70
C ALA A 81 18.53 -4.84 -1.60
N THR A 82 17.89 -4.56 -2.74
CA THR A 82 18.37 -3.61 -3.77
C THR A 82 17.59 -2.29 -3.81
N MET A 83 16.60 -2.12 -2.92
CA MET A 83 15.65 -1.02 -2.89
C MET A 83 16.28 0.38 -2.66
N HIS A 84 15.77 1.39 -3.36
CA HIS A 84 16.06 2.83 -3.14
C HIS A 84 14.93 3.55 -2.37
N GLU A 85 15.09 4.86 -2.09
CA GLU A 85 14.16 5.62 -1.22
C GLU A 85 12.69 5.63 -1.68
N ASP A 86 12.45 5.51 -2.98
CA ASP A 86 11.09 5.54 -3.55
C ASP A 86 10.55 4.14 -3.92
N ASP A 87 11.34 3.09 -3.73
CA ASP A 87 10.99 1.73 -4.16
C ASP A 87 10.20 0.95 -3.09
N LEU A 88 9.97 1.51 -1.90
CA LEU A 88 9.28 0.83 -0.81
C LEU A 88 7.92 0.30 -1.24
N GLY A 89 7.12 1.12 -1.94
CA GLY A 89 5.81 0.72 -2.41
C GLY A 89 5.85 -0.42 -3.43
N LYS A 90 6.83 -0.37 -4.34
CA LYS A 90 7.05 -1.41 -5.34
C LYS A 90 7.41 -2.74 -4.67
N CYS A 91 8.43 -2.76 -3.81
CA CYS A 91 8.87 -3.98 -3.14
C CYS A 91 7.85 -4.51 -2.13
N ALA A 92 7.13 -3.63 -1.43
CA ALA A 92 6.00 -4.04 -0.58
C ALA A 92 4.87 -4.70 -1.36
N GLY A 93 4.74 -4.42 -2.67
CA GLY A 93 3.79 -5.10 -3.56
C GLY A 93 4.07 -6.59 -3.75
N GLU A 94 5.32 -7.04 -3.56
CA GLU A 94 5.73 -8.45 -3.64
C GLU A 94 5.37 -9.24 -2.38
N LEU A 95 4.99 -8.56 -1.29
CA LEU A 95 4.60 -9.19 -0.04
C LEU A 95 3.12 -9.60 -0.06
N ALA A 96 2.83 -10.70 0.65
CA ALA A 96 1.47 -10.99 1.05
C ALA A 96 0.89 -9.83 1.88
N GLU A 97 -0.40 -9.55 1.72
CA GLU A 97 -1.06 -8.39 2.32
C GLU A 97 -0.84 -8.28 3.84
N SER A 98 -0.94 -9.39 4.57
CA SER A 98 -0.72 -9.41 6.03
C SER A 98 0.73 -9.13 6.43
N SER A 99 1.70 -9.59 5.64
CA SER A 99 3.13 -9.32 5.86
C SER A 99 3.47 -7.86 5.55
N ARG A 100 2.84 -7.31 4.51
CA ARG A 100 2.94 -5.90 4.15
C ARG A 100 2.40 -4.98 5.25
N GLU A 101 1.25 -5.31 5.84
CA GLU A 101 0.70 -4.57 6.98
C GLU A 101 1.63 -4.60 8.20
N ARG A 102 2.19 -5.77 8.54
CA ARG A 102 3.16 -5.90 9.63
C ARG A 102 4.44 -5.11 9.36
N LEU A 103 4.94 -5.14 8.12
CA LEU A 103 6.08 -4.31 7.71
C LEU A 103 5.79 -2.82 7.93
N PHE A 104 4.64 -2.32 7.47
CA PHE A 104 4.31 -0.91 7.64
C PHE A 104 4.09 -0.52 9.11
N ALA A 105 3.52 -1.41 9.93
CA ALA A 105 3.43 -1.20 11.37
C ALA A 105 4.84 -1.13 12.01
N ALA A 106 5.78 -1.96 11.57
CA ALA A 106 7.15 -1.95 12.05
C ALA A 106 7.95 -0.70 11.62
N LEU A 107 7.61 -0.10 10.49
CA LEU A 107 8.29 1.08 9.95
C LEU A 107 7.89 2.40 10.63
N GLY A 108 6.80 2.43 11.37
CA GLY A 108 6.37 3.63 12.08
C GLY A 108 4.89 3.62 12.44
N GLY A 109 4.37 2.49 12.92
CA GLY A 109 3.01 2.35 13.45
C GLY A 109 2.66 3.25 14.65
N GLY A 110 3.52 4.21 14.99
CA GLY A 110 3.22 5.35 15.84
C GLY A 110 3.02 6.63 15.01
N TYR A 111 1.80 6.83 14.50
CA TYR A 111 1.12 8.11 14.22
C TYR A 111 1.92 9.32 13.66
N ASP A 112 3.01 9.15 12.91
CA ASP A 112 3.61 10.26 12.15
C ASP A 112 2.97 10.37 10.75
N ASP A 113 2.47 11.56 10.41
CA ASP A 113 1.84 11.86 9.13
C ASP A 113 2.75 11.49 7.95
N ARG A 114 4.07 11.65 8.09
CA ARG A 114 5.02 11.27 7.03
C ARG A 114 5.01 9.77 6.75
N THR A 115 5.02 8.97 7.82
CA THR A 115 4.93 7.51 7.68
C THR A 115 3.57 7.13 7.07
N ALA A 116 2.48 7.75 7.53
CA ALA A 116 1.15 7.51 6.97
C ALA A 116 1.08 7.82 5.47
N ILE A 117 1.67 8.93 5.02
CA ILE A 117 1.77 9.30 3.59
C ILE A 117 2.51 8.24 2.79
N VAL A 118 3.68 7.79 3.26
CA VAL A 118 4.50 6.80 2.55
C VAL A 118 3.77 5.45 2.46
N VAL A 119 3.14 5.01 3.55
CA VAL A 119 2.35 3.77 3.59
C VAL A 119 1.15 3.87 2.66
N ALA A 120 0.43 4.99 2.68
CA ALA A 120 -0.69 5.22 1.78
C ALA A 120 -0.22 5.22 0.32
N GLN A 121 0.87 5.91 0.00
CA GLN A 121 1.43 5.94 -1.36
C GLN A 121 1.81 4.53 -1.83
N ALA A 122 2.48 3.76 -0.99
CA ALA A 122 2.85 2.38 -1.27
C ALA A 122 1.63 1.47 -1.56
N ARG A 123 0.53 1.66 -0.82
CA ARG A 123 -0.73 0.95 -1.06
C ARG A 123 -1.38 1.37 -2.38
N LEU A 124 -1.41 2.67 -2.67
CA LEU A 124 -2.10 3.23 -3.82
C LEU A 124 -1.39 2.96 -5.15
N VAL A 125 -0.06 2.91 -5.20
CA VAL A 125 0.71 2.66 -6.44
C VAL A 125 0.38 1.29 -7.07
N ASN A 126 0.07 0.29 -6.25
CA ASN A 126 -0.25 -1.06 -6.71
C ASN A 126 -1.76 -1.32 -6.86
N LEU A 127 -2.59 -0.35 -6.51
CA LEU A 127 -4.03 -0.51 -6.49
C LEU A 127 -4.61 -0.35 -7.91
N LYS A 128 -5.31 -1.39 -8.38
CA LYS A 128 -6.11 -1.34 -9.61
C LYS A 128 -7.56 -1.64 -9.27
N VAL A 129 -8.41 -0.63 -9.40
CA VAL A 129 -9.85 -0.71 -9.17
C VAL A 129 -10.54 -1.42 -10.34
N GLY A 130 -10.03 -1.23 -11.56
CA GLY A 130 -10.63 -1.78 -12.78
C GLY A 130 -11.71 -0.88 -13.41
N ILE A 131 -11.83 0.35 -12.93
CA ILE A 131 -12.67 1.41 -13.52
C ILE A 131 -11.73 2.56 -13.87
N VAL A 132 -11.67 2.93 -15.15
CA VAL A 132 -10.64 3.85 -15.68
C VAL A 132 -10.57 5.17 -14.92
N GLU A 133 -11.71 5.77 -14.59
CA GLU A 133 -11.77 7.03 -13.84
C GLU A 133 -11.25 6.88 -12.41
N CYS A 134 -11.54 5.75 -11.76
CA CYS A 134 -11.08 5.46 -10.41
C CYS A 134 -9.58 5.14 -10.38
N ASP A 135 -9.06 4.41 -11.37
CA ASP A 135 -7.63 4.15 -11.51
C ASP A 135 -6.85 5.46 -11.72
N ARG A 136 -7.40 6.39 -12.51
CA ARG A 136 -6.85 7.76 -12.67
C ARG A 136 -6.91 8.55 -11.37
N PHE A 137 -8.02 8.48 -10.64
CA PHE A 137 -8.17 9.12 -9.33
C PHE A 137 -7.11 8.61 -8.34
N VAL A 138 -6.99 7.30 -8.15
CA VAL A 138 -5.99 6.66 -7.28
C VAL A 138 -4.58 7.06 -7.65
N THR A 139 -4.25 7.04 -8.95
CA THR A 139 -2.94 7.48 -9.45
C THR A 139 -2.67 8.95 -9.13
N THR A 140 -3.69 9.81 -9.25
CA THR A 140 -3.57 11.24 -8.94
C THR A 140 -3.40 11.48 -7.44
N VAL A 141 -4.09 10.72 -6.59
CA VAL A 141 -3.87 10.75 -5.13
C VAL A 141 -2.43 10.36 -4.82
N ALA A 142 -1.93 9.24 -5.36
CA ALA A 142 -0.56 8.79 -5.12
C ALA A 142 0.50 9.84 -5.51
N ARG A 143 0.23 10.67 -6.52
CA ARG A 143 1.07 11.83 -6.88
C ARG A 143 0.91 13.00 -5.92
N ALA A 144 -0.33 13.33 -5.54
CA ALA A 144 -0.62 14.41 -4.59
C ALA A 144 0.06 14.19 -3.23
N LEU A 145 0.19 12.93 -2.80
CA LEU A 145 0.93 12.54 -1.60
C LEU A 145 2.41 12.95 -1.64
N GLY A 146 3.02 13.01 -2.82
CA GLY A 146 4.38 13.50 -3.03
C GLY A 146 4.50 15.02 -3.08
N CYS A 147 3.41 15.78 -3.05
CA CYS A 147 3.50 17.23 -3.11
C CYS A 147 3.82 17.86 -1.75
N GLU A 148 5.02 18.42 -1.62
CA GLU A 148 5.46 19.03 -0.37
C GLU A 148 4.71 20.31 0.02
N GLN A 149 4.07 20.96 -0.95
CA GLN A 149 3.33 22.20 -0.80
C GLN A 149 1.96 21.96 -0.19
N MET A 150 1.45 20.72 -0.24
CA MET A 150 0.30 20.32 0.55
C MET A 150 0.72 20.07 2.01
N PRO A 151 -0.05 20.57 3.00
CA PRO A 151 0.15 20.25 4.41
C PRO A 151 0.26 18.74 4.66
N LEU A 152 1.16 18.33 5.56
CA LEU A 152 1.37 16.91 5.90
C LEU A 152 0.08 16.22 6.35
N GLU A 153 -0.66 16.83 7.27
CA GLU A 153 -1.95 16.30 7.77
C GLU A 153 -2.94 16.05 6.62
N GLN A 154 -3.05 17.00 5.68
CA GLN A 154 -3.96 16.88 4.54
C GLN A 154 -3.54 15.74 3.60
N ARG A 155 -2.24 15.56 3.37
CA ARG A 155 -1.71 14.45 2.57
C ARG A 155 -1.97 13.11 3.27
N ALA A 156 -1.66 13.02 4.56
CA ALA A 156 -1.88 11.81 5.35
C ALA A 156 -3.37 11.41 5.34
N GLN A 157 -4.27 12.38 5.57
CA GLN A 157 -5.71 12.16 5.51
C GLN A 157 -6.15 11.68 4.12
N LEU A 158 -5.76 12.39 3.05
CA LEU A 158 -6.11 12.03 1.68
C LEU A 158 -5.65 10.60 1.34
N GLY A 159 -4.43 10.25 1.73
CA GLY A 159 -3.84 8.94 1.49
C GLY A 159 -4.56 7.83 2.23
N ASN A 160 -4.79 8.01 3.53
CA ASN A 160 -5.48 7.03 4.37
C ASN A 160 -6.93 6.82 3.93
N GLU A 161 -7.69 7.89 3.74
CA GLU A 161 -9.10 7.81 3.30
C GLU A 161 -9.22 7.10 1.95
N THR A 162 -8.31 7.40 1.02
CA THR A 162 -8.30 6.74 -0.30
C THR A 162 -7.92 5.26 -0.17
N ALA A 163 -6.86 4.93 0.57
CA ALA A 163 -6.42 3.55 0.75
C ALA A 163 -7.49 2.69 1.44
N ASP A 164 -8.14 3.23 2.46
CA ASP A 164 -9.19 2.55 3.22
C ASP A 164 -10.43 2.33 2.36
N PHE A 165 -10.84 3.31 1.57
CA PHE A 165 -12.01 3.18 0.68
C PHE A 165 -11.85 2.03 -0.31
N TRP A 166 -10.64 1.83 -0.84
CA TRP A 166 -10.36 0.81 -1.85
C TRP A 166 -9.90 -0.54 -1.29
N SER A 167 -9.89 -0.70 0.04
CA SER A 167 -9.73 -2.02 0.67
C SER A 167 -10.93 -2.95 0.40
N LEU A 168 -12.06 -2.40 -0.06
CA LEU A 168 -13.27 -3.15 -0.35
C LEU A 168 -13.20 -3.85 -1.73
N PRO A 169 -13.73 -5.07 -1.86
CA PRO A 169 -13.74 -5.78 -3.14
C PRO A 169 -14.58 -5.05 -4.21
N THR A 170 -13.94 -4.66 -5.32
CA THR A 170 -14.62 -4.02 -6.48
C THR A 170 -14.91 -4.99 -7.63
N LYS A 171 -14.62 -6.28 -7.45
CA LYS A 171 -14.83 -7.31 -8.47
C LYS A 171 -16.32 -7.60 -8.64
N ASN A 172 -16.74 -7.78 -9.90
CA ASN A 172 -18.11 -8.17 -10.28
C ASN A 172 -19.21 -7.18 -9.85
N LEU A 173 -18.89 -5.88 -9.85
CA LEU A 173 -19.91 -4.86 -9.61
C LEU A 173 -20.97 -4.88 -10.70
N PRO A 174 -22.26 -4.72 -10.35
CA PRO A 174 -23.32 -4.45 -11.32
C PRO A 174 -22.99 -3.26 -12.22
N ALA A 175 -23.44 -3.28 -13.47
CA ALA A 175 -23.10 -2.24 -14.46
C ALA A 175 -23.54 -0.82 -14.03
N ASP A 176 -24.65 -0.71 -13.31
CA ASP A 176 -25.14 0.55 -12.74
C ASP A 176 -24.28 1.02 -11.55
N ALA A 177 -23.75 0.10 -10.74
CA ALA A 177 -22.83 0.42 -9.65
C ALA A 177 -21.48 0.89 -10.22
N SER A 178 -20.94 0.18 -11.21
CA SER A 178 -19.71 0.57 -11.90
C SER A 178 -19.82 1.95 -12.54
N ARG A 179 -20.94 2.26 -13.21
CA ARG A 179 -21.20 3.59 -13.77
C ARG A 179 -21.23 4.69 -12.71
N ARG A 180 -21.94 4.47 -11.61
CA ARG A 180 -22.00 5.43 -10.49
C ARG A 180 -20.62 5.67 -9.87
N MET A 181 -19.82 4.61 -9.70
CA MET A 181 -18.44 4.73 -9.22
C MET A 181 -17.57 5.52 -10.19
N SER A 182 -17.65 5.23 -11.50
CA SER A 182 -16.95 6.00 -12.53
C SER A 182 -17.28 7.50 -12.46
N GLU A 183 -18.57 7.85 -12.34
CA GLU A 183 -18.99 9.25 -12.18
C GLU A 183 -18.46 9.92 -10.90
N VAL A 184 -18.50 9.22 -9.76
CA VAL A 184 -17.99 9.74 -8.48
C VAL A 184 -16.47 9.91 -8.53
N CYS A 185 -15.75 8.94 -9.07
CA CYS A 185 -14.30 9.02 -9.26
C CYS A 185 -13.93 10.17 -10.21
N GLY A 186 -14.68 10.35 -11.30
CA GLY A 186 -14.46 11.47 -12.24
C GLY A 186 -14.63 12.83 -11.57
N LYS A 187 -15.68 13.03 -10.78
CA LYS A 187 -15.89 14.28 -10.01
C LYS A 187 -14.80 14.50 -8.97
N SER A 188 -14.44 13.45 -8.24
CA SER A 188 -13.40 13.49 -7.20
C SER A 188 -12.02 13.78 -7.81
N LEU A 189 -11.74 13.24 -8.99
CA LEU A 189 -10.52 13.53 -9.75
C LEU A 189 -10.43 15.00 -10.14
N THR A 190 -11.49 15.59 -10.71
CA THR A 190 -11.49 17.01 -11.07
C THR A 190 -11.27 17.90 -9.84
N PHE A 191 -11.95 17.59 -8.73
CA PHE A 191 -11.77 18.32 -7.47
C PHE A 191 -10.34 18.21 -6.94
N LEU A 192 -9.78 17.00 -6.92
CA LEU A 192 -8.41 16.77 -6.47
C LEU A 192 -7.40 17.49 -7.37
N GLN A 193 -7.57 17.46 -8.69
CA GLN A 193 -6.70 18.16 -9.63
C GLN A 193 -6.71 19.67 -9.39
N GLN A 194 -7.88 20.26 -9.11
CA GLN A 194 -7.98 21.66 -8.75
C GLN A 194 -7.23 21.94 -7.44
N GLN A 195 -7.46 21.13 -6.40
CA GLN A 195 -6.80 21.29 -5.09
C GLN A 195 -5.27 21.18 -5.19
N VAL A 196 -4.77 20.21 -5.95
CA VAL A 196 -3.34 20.02 -6.23
C VAL A 196 -2.79 21.22 -7.00
N THR A 197 -3.53 21.74 -7.98
CA THR A 197 -3.14 22.95 -8.72
C THR A 197 -3.09 24.19 -7.82
N ASP A 198 -4.10 24.39 -6.98
CA ASP A 198 -4.19 25.53 -6.06
C ASP A 198 -3.08 25.51 -5.00
N ALA A 199 -2.65 24.30 -4.60
CA ALA A 199 -1.50 24.11 -3.71
C ALA A 199 -0.15 24.32 -4.42
N GLY A 200 -0.12 24.54 -5.75
CA GLY A 200 1.11 24.71 -6.53
C GLY A 200 1.83 23.39 -6.84
N CYS A 201 1.15 22.26 -6.69
CA CYS A 201 1.68 20.91 -6.90
C CYS A 201 1.61 20.46 -8.37
N MET A 202 1.77 21.40 -9.31
CA MET A 202 1.48 21.20 -10.73
C MET A 202 2.07 19.88 -11.25
N PRO A 203 1.29 19.06 -12.00
CA PRO A 203 1.72 17.75 -12.50
C PRO A 203 2.90 17.81 -13.49
#